data_AF-A0A3B8JWC5-F1
#
_entry.id   AF-A0A3B8JWC5-F1
#
_cell.length_a   1.000
_cell.length_b   1.000
_cell.length_c   1.000
_cell.angle_alpha   90.00
_cell.angle_beta   90.00
_cell.angle_gamma   90.00
#
_symmetry.space_group_name_H-M   'P 1'
#
loop_
_entity.id
_entity.type
_entity.pdbx_description
1 polymer ?
#
loop_
_entity_poly.entity_id
_entity_poly.type
_entity_poly.pdbx_seq_one_letter_code
_entity_poly.pdbx_strand_id
1 'polypeptide(L)'
;MKLIKFEQWSLLARYLFYILPQVEKELQGWKKFLRDCSSSPLQQQALSSIQDKRFHCQGGAFFALFNPAACSHLLSLIVSFQTISDYLDNLCDRVTWENSPSLKEKDLFMEKSFRHLHTSMLVALETVSPQKHEFYRYYPYNQDKGYLQALVMQCQKNIATLPVFD
;
A
#
# COMPACT_ATOMS: atom_id res chain seq x y z
N MET A 1 -24.47 -7.12 -19.22
CA MET A 1 -23.55 -6.02 -18.85
C MET A 1 -23.78 -4.87 -19.83
N LYS A 2 -24.38 -3.74 -19.41
CA LYS A 2 -24.54 -2.59 -20.31
C LYS A 2 -23.19 -1.88 -20.45
N LEU A 3 -22.65 -1.84 -21.67
CA LEU A 3 -21.45 -1.05 -22.00
C LEU A 3 -21.77 0.43 -21.81
N ILE A 4 -21.16 1.05 -20.81
CA ILE A 4 -21.28 2.50 -20.60
C ILE A 4 -20.40 3.17 -21.67
N LYS A 5 -21.02 3.83 -22.65
CA LYS A 5 -20.32 4.70 -23.59
C LYS A 5 -20.00 6.00 -22.87
N PHE A 6 -18.73 6.18 -22.51
CA PHE A 6 -18.23 7.47 -22.05
C PHE A 6 -17.60 8.22 -23.22
N GLU A 7 -18.00 9.47 -23.43
CA GLU A 7 -17.19 10.37 -24.25
C GLU A 7 -15.89 10.66 -23.49
N GLN A 8 -14.73 10.63 -24.17
CA GLN A 8 -13.40 10.70 -23.56
C GLN A 8 -13.24 11.88 -22.58
N TRP A 9 -13.87 13.01 -22.88
CA TRP A 9 -13.90 14.20 -22.03
C TRP A 9 -14.59 13.98 -20.68
N SER A 10 -15.68 13.20 -20.66
CA SER A 10 -16.43 12.90 -19.43
C SER A 10 -15.64 12.00 -18.48
N LEU A 11 -14.85 11.06 -19.01
CA LEU A 11 -13.94 10.22 -18.23
C LEU A 11 -12.80 11.06 -17.64
N LEU A 12 -12.18 11.91 -18.47
CA LEU A 12 -11.11 12.77 -18.03
C LEU A 12 -11.59 13.73 -16.93
N ALA A 13 -12.75 14.36 -17.11
CA ALA A 13 -13.34 15.24 -16.09
C ALA A 13 -13.61 14.50 -14.78
N ARG A 14 -14.20 13.29 -14.82
CA ARG A 14 -14.42 12.48 -13.61
C ARG A 14 -13.11 12.05 -12.96
N TYR A 15 -12.11 11.66 -13.75
CA TYR A 15 -10.80 11.32 -13.21
C TYR A 15 -10.18 12.50 -12.47
N LEU A 16 -10.09 13.66 -13.13
CA LEU A 16 -9.43 14.85 -12.60
C LEU A 16 -10.16 15.45 -11.40
N PHE A 17 -11.49 15.56 -11.45
CA PHE A 17 -12.26 16.30 -10.46
C PHE A 17 -12.91 15.42 -9.39
N TYR A 18 -12.99 14.11 -9.59
CA TYR A 18 -13.59 13.19 -8.62
C TYR A 18 -12.61 12.15 -8.10
N ILE A 19 -11.85 11.45 -8.96
CA ILE A 19 -10.93 10.40 -8.52
C ILE A 19 -9.68 10.96 -7.85
N LEU A 20 -8.96 11.88 -8.52
CA LEU A 20 -7.70 12.42 -7.97
C LEU A 20 -7.85 13.06 -6.58
N PRO A 21 -8.90 13.87 -6.30
CA PRO A 21 -9.09 14.41 -4.95
C PRO A 21 -9.35 13.34 -3.88
N GLN A 22 -10.00 12.23 -4.24
CA GLN A 22 -10.24 11.12 -3.32
C GLN A 22 -8.96 10.33 -3.03
N VAL A 23 -8.12 10.09 -4.04
CA VAL A 23 -6.79 9.51 -3.84
C VAL A 23 -5.97 10.38 -2.89
N GLU A 24 -5.95 11.70 -3.12
CA GLU A 24 -5.20 12.60 -2.24
C GLU A 24 -5.74 12.59 -0.81
N LYS A 25 -7.06 12.54 -0.63
CA LYS A 25 -7.69 12.41 0.69
C LYS A 25 -7.20 11.17 1.45
N GLU A 26 -7.11 10.02 0.78
CA GLU A 26 -6.61 8.80 1.41
C GLU A 26 -5.13 8.86 1.76
N LEU A 27 -4.29 9.34 0.82
CA LEU A 27 -2.85 9.51 1.07
C LEU A 27 -2.59 10.51 2.21
N GLN A 28 -3.39 11.56 2.35
CA GLN A 28 -3.30 12.48 3.48
C GLN A 28 -3.73 11.83 4.80
N GLY A 29 -4.70 10.92 4.76
CA GLY A 29 -5.05 10.07 5.91
C GLY A 29 -3.85 9.23 6.39
N TRP A 30 -3.16 8.57 5.46
CA TRP A 30 -1.96 7.79 5.78
C TRP A 30 -0.78 8.64 6.25
N LYS A 31 -0.56 9.82 5.64
CA LYS A 31 0.44 10.78 6.14
C LYS A 31 0.13 11.23 7.56
N LYS A 32 -1.14 11.49 7.88
CA LYS A 32 -1.56 11.89 9.23
C LYS A 32 -1.30 10.76 10.23
N PHE A 33 -1.70 9.53 9.90
CA PHE A 33 -1.41 8.34 10.72
C PHE A 33 0.08 8.26 11.07
N LEU A 34 0.96 8.48 10.07
CA LEU A 34 2.40 8.46 10.27
C LEU A 34 2.90 9.62 11.13
N ARG A 35 2.40 10.84 10.93
CA ARG A 35 2.84 12.04 11.69
C ARG A 35 2.53 11.98 13.18
N ASP A 36 1.48 11.26 13.55
CA ASP A 36 1.11 11.04 14.95
C ASP A 36 2.07 10.05 15.66
N CYS A 37 3.02 9.45 14.91
CA CYS A 37 4.04 8.54 15.42
C CYS A 37 5.37 9.26 15.73
N SER A 38 6.16 8.70 16.64
CA SER A 38 7.54 9.14 16.87
C SER A 38 8.40 8.93 15.62
N SER A 39 9.34 9.84 15.36
CA SER A 39 10.28 9.72 14.24
C SER A 39 11.05 8.41 14.29
N SER A 40 11.02 7.65 13.19
CA SER A 40 11.74 6.39 13.02
C SER A 40 12.17 6.21 11.56
N PRO A 41 13.18 5.36 11.27
CA PRO A 41 13.56 5.04 9.90
C PRO A 41 12.37 4.52 9.07
N LEU A 42 11.51 3.69 9.67
CA LEU A 42 10.30 3.16 9.02
C LEU A 42 9.31 4.28 8.66
N GLN A 43 9.07 5.21 9.58
CA GLN A 43 8.16 6.34 9.34
C GLN A 43 8.69 7.24 8.21
N GLN A 44 9.99 7.54 8.21
CA GLN A 44 10.62 8.36 7.18
C GLN A 44 10.50 7.74 5.80
N GLN A 45 10.74 6.42 5.68
CA GLN A 45 10.58 5.71 4.42
C GLN A 45 9.12 5.65 3.95
N ALA A 46 8.16 5.50 4.86
CA ALA A 46 6.74 5.55 4.55
C ALA A 46 6.27 6.94 4.08
N LEU A 47 6.73 8.01 4.73
CA LEU A 47 6.40 9.37 4.31
C LEU A 47 7.03 9.71 2.94
N SER A 48 8.28 9.31 2.71
CA SER A 48 8.95 9.48 1.41
C SER A 48 8.27 8.66 0.32
N SER A 49 7.85 7.41 0.58
CA SER A 49 7.16 6.62 -0.44
C SER A 49 5.85 7.29 -0.87
N ILE A 50 5.06 7.79 0.07
CA ILE A 50 3.84 8.54 -0.28
C ILE A 50 4.17 9.82 -1.05
N GLN A 51 5.17 10.60 -0.62
CA GLN A 51 5.51 11.87 -1.27
C GLN A 51 5.96 11.68 -2.71
N ASP A 52 6.90 10.75 -2.92
CA ASP A 52 7.64 10.59 -4.16
C ASP A 52 6.88 9.71 -5.17
N LYS A 53 6.06 8.76 -4.68
CA LYS A 53 5.40 7.74 -5.52
C LYS A 53 3.88 7.84 -5.56
N ARG A 54 3.27 8.94 -5.04
CA ARG A 54 1.80 9.15 -5.11
C ARG A 54 1.19 8.97 -6.50
N PHE A 55 1.95 9.20 -7.56
CA PHE A 55 1.50 9.06 -8.93
C PHE A 55 1.12 7.60 -9.28
N HIS A 56 1.69 6.59 -8.61
CA HIS A 56 1.27 5.20 -8.76
C HIS A 56 -0.17 5.01 -8.26
N CYS A 57 -0.51 5.56 -7.09
CA CYS A 57 -1.89 5.54 -6.57
C CYS A 57 -2.85 6.31 -7.49
N GLN A 58 -2.44 7.48 -7.98
CA GLN A 58 -3.24 8.30 -8.90
C GLN A 58 -3.54 7.52 -10.19
N GLY A 59 -2.50 6.98 -10.83
CA GLY A 59 -2.64 6.19 -12.05
C GLY A 59 -3.47 4.92 -11.85
N GLY A 60 -3.22 4.17 -10.76
CA GLY A 60 -3.99 2.97 -10.43
C GLY A 60 -5.47 3.27 -10.21
N ALA A 61 -5.81 4.34 -9.50
CA ALA A 61 -7.20 4.69 -9.19
C ALA A 61 -8.03 5.04 -10.43
N PHE A 62 -7.41 5.25 -11.60
CA PHE A 62 -8.12 5.34 -12.87
C PHE A 62 -9.03 4.13 -13.12
N PHE A 63 -8.61 2.93 -12.70
CA PHE A 63 -9.42 1.71 -12.87
C PHE A 63 -10.74 1.73 -12.09
N ALA A 64 -10.85 2.52 -11.02
CA ALA A 64 -12.10 2.65 -10.26
C ALA A 64 -13.22 3.33 -11.07
N LEU A 65 -12.89 4.10 -12.13
CA LEU A 65 -13.87 4.73 -13.02
C LEU A 65 -14.75 3.72 -13.75
N PHE A 66 -14.22 2.53 -14.03
CA PHE A 66 -14.92 1.52 -14.80
C PHE A 66 -15.98 0.76 -13.99
N ASN A 67 -15.98 0.90 -12.67
CA ASN A 67 -16.99 0.29 -11.81
C ASN A 67 -17.54 1.32 -10.80
N PRO A 68 -18.46 2.19 -11.24
CA PRO A 68 -19.02 3.23 -10.38
C PRO A 68 -19.65 2.71 -9.07
N ALA A 69 -20.25 1.52 -9.10
CA ALA A 69 -20.88 0.91 -7.93
C ALA A 69 -19.86 0.49 -6.87
N ALA A 70 -18.66 0.09 -7.26
CA ALA A 70 -17.58 -0.30 -6.36
C ALA A 70 -16.47 0.76 -6.24
N CYS A 71 -16.67 1.95 -6.81
CA CYS A 71 -15.61 2.96 -6.99
C CYS A 71 -14.90 3.32 -5.69
N SER A 72 -15.66 3.54 -4.60
CA SER A 72 -15.07 3.87 -3.29
C SER A 72 -14.20 2.74 -2.75
N HIS A 73 -14.69 1.50 -2.81
CA HIS A 73 -13.98 0.32 -2.33
C HIS A 73 -12.74 0.01 -3.17
N LEU A 74 -12.85 0.09 -4.51
CA LEU A 74 -11.74 -0.09 -5.42
C LEU A 74 -10.67 0.98 -5.23
N LEU A 75 -11.07 2.25 -5.07
CA LEU A 75 -10.13 3.33 -4.81
C LEU A 75 -9.36 3.08 -3.50
N SER A 76 -10.08 2.77 -2.41
CA SER A 76 -9.45 2.47 -1.13
C SER A 76 -8.52 1.27 -1.16
N LEU A 77 -8.91 0.23 -1.89
CA LEU A 77 -8.09 -0.96 -2.10
C LEU A 77 -6.81 -0.62 -2.88
N ILE A 78 -6.95 0.05 -4.04
CA ILE A 78 -5.83 0.39 -4.91
C ILE A 78 -4.83 1.29 -4.19
N VAL A 79 -5.30 2.34 -3.51
CA VAL A 79 -4.43 3.26 -2.79
C VAL A 79 -3.68 2.54 -1.68
N SER A 80 -4.36 1.70 -0.89
CA SER A 80 -3.72 0.99 0.22
C SER A 80 -2.71 -0.04 -0.28
N PHE A 81 -3.07 -0.85 -1.27
CA PHE A 81 -2.21 -1.88 -1.83
C PHE A 81 -0.96 -1.29 -2.51
N GLN A 82 -1.15 -0.21 -3.28
CA GLN A 82 -0.04 0.49 -3.91
C GLN A 82 0.85 1.19 -2.87
N THR A 83 0.27 1.73 -1.80
CA THR A 83 1.04 2.32 -0.69
C THR A 83 1.89 1.26 0.02
N ILE A 84 1.40 0.02 0.17
CA ILE A 84 2.21 -1.11 0.67
C ILE A 84 3.39 -1.33 -0.29
N SER A 85 3.12 -1.51 -1.59
CA SER A 85 4.17 -1.76 -2.59
C SER A 85 5.26 -0.68 -2.56
N ASP A 86 4.88 0.59 -2.62
CA ASP A 86 5.80 1.72 -2.66
C ASP A 86 6.62 1.86 -1.37
N TYR A 87 6.02 1.52 -0.23
CA TYR A 87 6.67 1.50 1.06
C TYR A 87 7.68 0.36 1.17
N LEU A 88 7.30 -0.87 0.79
CA LEU A 88 8.21 -2.03 0.82
C LEU A 88 9.39 -1.85 -0.14
N ASP A 89 9.16 -1.24 -1.30
CA ASP A 89 10.22 -0.87 -2.25
C ASP A 89 11.24 0.07 -1.60
N ASN A 90 10.78 1.13 -0.92
CA ASN A 90 11.66 2.03 -0.16
C ASN A 90 12.42 1.30 0.95
N LEU A 91 11.77 0.36 1.64
CA LEU A 91 12.43 -0.45 2.68
C LEU A 91 13.54 -1.32 2.08
N CYS A 92 13.28 -2.00 0.98
CA CYS A 92 14.27 -2.87 0.34
C CYS A 92 15.48 -2.09 -0.20
N ASP A 93 15.24 -0.91 -0.76
CA ASP A 93 16.30 -0.09 -1.38
C ASP A 93 17.20 0.63 -0.37
N ARG A 94 16.65 1.05 0.77
CA ARG A 94 17.29 2.06 1.65
C ARG A 94 17.65 1.53 3.02
N VAL A 95 17.47 0.24 3.27
CA VAL A 95 17.80 -0.39 4.56
C VAL A 95 19.31 -0.39 4.81
N THR A 96 19.71 0.03 6.01
CA THR A 96 21.08 -0.13 6.50
C THR A 96 21.16 -1.36 7.40
N TRP A 97 22.15 -2.22 7.13
CA TRP A 97 22.40 -3.47 7.85
C TRP A 97 23.72 -3.36 8.60
N GLU A 98 23.69 -2.62 9.71
CA GLU A 98 24.80 -2.53 10.64
C GLU A 98 24.77 -3.79 11.50
N ASN A 99 25.87 -4.56 11.54
CA ASN A 99 26.08 -5.81 12.31
C ASN A 99 25.79 -7.17 11.63
N SER A 100 25.72 -7.28 10.30
CA SER A 100 25.73 -8.62 9.65
C SER A 100 27.14 -9.22 9.55
N PRO A 101 27.34 -10.50 9.92
CA PRO A 101 28.56 -11.23 9.57
C PRO A 101 28.60 -11.45 8.06
N SER A 102 29.81 -11.67 7.52
CA SER A 102 30.22 -11.93 6.12
C SER A 102 29.28 -11.51 4.97
N LEU A 103 29.84 -11.02 3.85
CA LEU A 103 29.05 -10.53 2.70
C LEU A 103 27.96 -11.52 2.23
N LYS A 104 28.25 -12.82 2.24
CA LYS A 104 27.32 -13.88 1.80
C LYS A 104 26.16 -14.14 2.78
N GLU A 105 26.42 -14.07 4.08
CA GLU A 105 25.36 -14.23 5.10
C GLU A 105 24.43 -13.02 5.12
N LYS A 106 24.99 -11.83 4.88
CA LYS A 106 24.22 -10.60 4.70
C LYS A 106 23.22 -10.71 3.54
N ASP A 107 23.67 -11.13 2.36
CA ASP A 107 22.79 -11.23 1.19
C ASP A 107 21.63 -12.22 1.41
N LEU A 108 21.92 -13.38 2.02
CA LEU A 108 20.89 -14.38 2.33
C LEU A 108 19.88 -13.87 3.37
N PHE A 109 20.36 -13.15 4.40
CA PHE A 109 19.49 -12.59 5.42
C PHE A 109 18.61 -11.45 4.86
N MET A 110 19.17 -10.61 3.98
CA MET A 110 18.42 -9.57 3.26
C MET A 110 17.31 -10.17 2.40
N GLU A 111 17.62 -11.19 1.60
CA GLU A 111 16.63 -11.88 0.77
C GLU A 111 15.48 -12.44 1.62
N LYS A 112 15.81 -13.17 2.69
CA LYS A 112 14.80 -13.73 3.60
C LYS A 112 13.93 -12.63 4.22
N SER A 113 14.55 -11.52 4.59
CA SER A 113 13.87 -10.36 5.17
C SER A 113 12.90 -9.71 4.18
N PHE A 114 13.35 -9.46 2.95
CA PHE A 114 12.53 -8.84 1.91
C PHE A 114 11.38 -9.75 1.49
N ARG A 115 11.64 -11.05 1.32
CA ARG A 115 10.59 -12.02 1.05
C ARG A 115 9.54 -12.04 2.16
N HIS A 116 9.97 -12.03 3.42
CA HIS A 116 9.05 -12.02 4.56
C HIS A 116 8.24 -10.73 4.63
N LEU A 117 8.84 -9.55 4.39
CA LEU A 117 8.10 -8.29 4.30
C LEU A 117 7.01 -8.32 3.22
N HIS A 118 7.32 -8.87 2.05
CA HIS A 118 6.37 -8.96 0.92
C HIS A 118 5.22 -9.94 1.17
N THR A 119 5.29 -10.80 2.19
CA THR A 119 4.11 -11.58 2.61
C THR A 119 2.94 -10.67 3.02
N SER A 120 3.20 -9.43 3.46
CA SER A 120 2.14 -8.45 3.74
C SER A 120 1.26 -8.17 2.51
N MET A 121 1.81 -8.19 1.30
CA MET A 121 1.02 -8.01 0.08
C MET A 121 0.14 -9.22 -0.22
N LEU A 122 0.59 -10.44 0.08
CA LEU A 122 -0.23 -11.64 -0.05
C LEU A 122 -1.38 -11.61 0.96
N VAL A 123 -1.06 -11.33 2.22
CA VAL A 123 -2.05 -11.20 3.30
C VAL A 123 -3.07 -10.09 3.01
N ALA A 124 -2.66 -8.99 2.39
CA ALA A 124 -3.54 -7.90 1.99
C ALA A 124 -4.65 -8.34 1.01
N LEU A 125 -4.46 -9.45 0.29
CA LEU A 125 -5.41 -10.01 -0.66
C LEU A 125 -6.32 -11.10 -0.06
N GLU A 126 -6.09 -11.51 1.18
CA GLU A 126 -6.88 -12.54 1.86
C GLU A 126 -8.18 -11.94 2.46
N THR A 127 -9.34 -12.50 2.14
CA THR A 127 -10.63 -12.08 2.72
C THR A 127 -10.83 -12.60 4.15
N VAL A 128 -10.15 -13.69 4.51
CA VAL A 128 -10.15 -14.30 5.84
C VAL A 128 -8.69 -14.46 6.26
N SER A 129 -8.17 -13.54 7.05
CA SER A 129 -6.83 -13.66 7.61
C SER A 129 -6.86 -13.61 9.14
N PRO A 130 -6.31 -14.61 9.84
CA PRO A 130 -6.24 -14.59 11.29
C PRO A 130 -5.12 -13.64 11.79
N GLN A 131 -5.47 -12.80 12.77
CA GLN A 131 -4.60 -12.05 13.69
C GLN A 131 -3.39 -11.25 13.13
N LYS A 132 -2.75 -10.51 14.05
CA LYS A 132 -1.64 -9.59 13.81
C LYS A 132 -0.44 -10.32 13.23
N HIS A 133 0.03 -9.90 12.05
CA HIS A 133 1.18 -10.50 11.39
C HIS A 133 2.49 -9.80 11.79
N GLU A 134 3.54 -10.58 12.03
CA GLU A 134 4.89 -10.08 12.33
C GLU A 134 5.67 -9.82 11.04
N PHE A 135 5.22 -8.87 10.21
CA PHE A 135 5.84 -8.58 8.91
C PHE A 135 7.32 -8.17 8.98
N TYR A 136 7.75 -7.66 10.14
CA TYR A 136 9.12 -7.21 10.38
C TYR A 136 10.00 -8.26 11.06
N ARG A 137 9.57 -9.54 11.17
CA ARG A 137 10.27 -10.59 11.96
C ARG A 137 11.76 -10.73 11.65
N TYR A 138 12.13 -10.56 10.39
CA TYR A 138 13.52 -10.65 9.93
C TYR A 138 14.08 -9.30 9.46
N TYR A 139 13.36 -8.19 9.68
CA TYR A 139 13.77 -6.86 9.24
C TYR A 139 14.45 -6.11 10.40
N PRO A 140 15.51 -5.29 10.15
CA PRO A 140 16.29 -4.68 11.23
C PRO A 140 15.52 -3.63 12.05
N TYR A 141 14.36 -3.19 11.55
CA TYR A 141 13.46 -2.26 12.23
C TYR A 141 12.06 -2.85 12.31
N ASN A 142 11.34 -2.68 13.41
CA ASN A 142 9.98 -3.25 13.58
C ASN A 142 8.96 -2.30 14.20
N GLN A 143 9.31 -1.02 14.39
CA GLN A 143 8.48 -0.03 15.07
C GLN A 143 7.85 0.97 14.09
N ASP A 144 6.87 0.51 13.32
CA ASP A 144 6.06 1.34 12.39
C ASP A 144 4.72 1.81 12.99
N LYS A 145 4.49 1.50 14.28
CA LYS A 145 3.24 1.76 15.02
C LYS A 145 1.99 1.10 14.41
N GLY A 146 2.16 0.02 13.64
CA GLY A 146 1.07 -0.71 13.01
C GLY A 146 0.62 -0.14 11.67
N TYR A 147 1.42 0.73 11.05
CA TYR A 147 1.14 1.32 9.75
C TYR A 147 0.92 0.27 8.64
N LEU A 148 1.85 -0.67 8.49
CA LEU A 148 1.76 -1.73 7.49
C LEU A 148 0.55 -2.64 7.77
N GLN A 149 0.32 -2.97 9.05
CA GLN A 149 -0.87 -3.73 9.45
C GLN A 149 -2.17 -2.99 9.12
N ALA A 150 -2.22 -1.67 9.31
CA ALA A 150 -3.40 -0.86 8.99
C ALA A 150 -3.68 -0.81 7.49
N LEU A 151 -2.64 -0.68 6.66
CA LEU A 151 -2.76 -0.76 5.19
C LEU A 151 -3.28 -2.14 4.75
N VAL A 152 -2.73 -3.22 5.30
CA VAL A 152 -3.18 -4.60 5.04
C VAL A 152 -4.66 -4.76 5.38
N MET A 153 -5.08 -4.34 6.58
CA MET A 153 -6.49 -4.41 6.99
C MET A 153 -7.41 -3.58 6.09
N GLN A 154 -6.95 -2.43 5.60
CA GLN A 154 -7.72 -1.61 4.67
C GLN A 154 -7.90 -2.35 3.33
N CYS A 155 -6.89 -3.08 2.84
CA CYS A 155 -7.02 -3.90 1.64
C CYS A 155 -8.07 -5.01 1.85
N GLN A 156 -7.91 -5.81 2.92
CA GLN A 156 -8.79 -6.93 3.24
C GLN A 156 -10.26 -6.49 3.39
N LYS A 157 -10.49 -5.38 4.10
CA LYS A 157 -11.81 -4.78 4.27
C LYS A 157 -12.48 -4.45 2.93
N ASN A 158 -11.72 -3.92 1.97
CA ASN A 158 -12.29 -3.51 0.68
C ASN A 158 -12.39 -4.66 -0.32
N ILE A 159 -11.49 -5.65 -0.29
CA ILE A 159 -11.62 -6.85 -1.12
C ILE A 159 -12.86 -7.64 -0.73
N ALA A 160 -13.15 -7.77 0.57
CA ALA A 160 -14.31 -8.48 1.07
C ALA A 160 -15.67 -7.88 0.61
N THR A 161 -15.70 -6.64 0.10
CA THR A 161 -16.93 -6.03 -0.44
C THR A 161 -17.08 -6.20 -1.95
N LEU A 162 -16.06 -6.70 -2.64
CA LEU A 162 -16.11 -6.87 -4.09
C LEU A 162 -16.83 -8.18 -4.44
N PRO A 163 -17.76 -8.17 -5.40
CA PRO A 163 -18.42 -9.39 -5.86
C PRO A 163 -17.38 -10.29 -6.56
N VAL A 164 -17.18 -11.47 -5.99
CA VAL A 164 -16.28 -12.54 -6.42
C VAL A 164 -14.78 -12.19 -6.33
N PHE A 165 -14.20 -12.53 -5.18
CA PHE A 165 -12.82 -12.98 -5.05
C PHE A 165 -12.92 -14.38 -4.43
N ASP A 166 -13.02 -15.41 -5.29
CA ASP A 166 -12.83 -16.81 -4.87
C ASP A 166 -11.35 -17.18 -4.99
#